data_AF-A0A356AZ04-F1
#
_entry.id   AF-A0A356AZ04-F1
#
_cell.length_a   1.000
_cell.length_b   1.000
_cell.length_c   1.000
_cell.angle_alpha   90.00
_cell.angle_beta   90.00
_cell.angle_gamma   90.00
#
_symmetry.space_group_name_H-M   'P 1'
#
loop_
_entity.id
_entity.type
_entity.pdbx_description
1 polymer ?
#
loop_
_entity_poly.entity_id
_entity_poly.type
_entity_poly.pdbx_seq_one_letter_code
_entity_poly.pdbx_strand_id
1 'polypeptide(L)'
;MERVVMQKLLHWKNSKHRKPLILKGVRQVGKTWIIKEFAKRHYENMAYFNFDEHPEYNQFFESTKDVERILQNLMMASGEIIKRDNPENTLIVFDEIQECPKALNTLKYFCENTPHYHVVCAGSLLGIALSKPASFLVGKVDFLEMMPMTFTEFLIANGDGNFAAYMDNIEKIEPMPEAFFNPLYEKLKMYFVTGGMPESVRSWTQDRDVELMQQVLSNILGAYERDFAKHLDPKDFPKISMIWKSIPSQLARENKKFIYKVIKEGARAREYEDAL
;
A
#
# COMPACT_ATOMS: atom_id res chain seq x y z
N MET A 1 -1.92 -0.73 -15.54
CA MET A 1 -0.83 0.27 -15.53
C MET A 1 0.39 -0.41 -14.95
N GLU A 2 1.56 -0.30 -15.60
CA GLU A 2 2.78 -0.91 -15.08
C GLU A 2 3.23 -0.23 -13.78
N ARG A 3 3.77 -1.01 -12.85
CA ARG A 3 4.25 -0.53 -11.55
C ARG A 3 5.68 -0.99 -11.31
N VAL A 4 6.56 -0.07 -10.90
CA VAL A 4 7.97 -0.34 -10.59
C VAL A 4 8.11 -1.35 -9.45
N VAL A 5 7.16 -1.36 -8.50
CA VAL A 5 7.16 -2.33 -7.39
C VAL A 5 7.07 -3.79 -7.85
N MET A 6 6.59 -4.05 -9.08
CA MET A 6 6.55 -5.39 -9.67
C MET A 6 7.94 -6.04 -9.71
N GLN A 7 8.98 -5.27 -10.04
CA GLN A 7 10.36 -5.78 -10.07
C GLN A 7 10.86 -6.15 -8.67
N LYS A 8 10.45 -5.40 -7.64
CA LYS A 8 10.77 -5.72 -6.24
C LYS A 8 10.07 -7.02 -5.79
N LEU A 9 8.83 -7.24 -6.20
CA LEU A 9 8.10 -8.50 -5.94
C LEU A 9 8.75 -9.69 -6.64
N LEU A 10 9.20 -9.51 -7.88
CA LEU A 10 9.93 -10.55 -8.61
C LEU A 10 11.27 -10.89 -7.96
N HIS A 11 12.02 -9.86 -7.51
CA HIS A 11 13.24 -10.06 -6.74
C HIS A 11 12.99 -10.83 -5.44
N TRP A 12 11.93 -10.46 -4.70
CA TRP A 12 11.51 -11.18 -3.48
C TRP A 12 11.20 -12.65 -3.76
N LYS A 13 10.42 -12.96 -4.81
CA LYS A 13 10.08 -14.34 -5.19
C LYS A 13 11.33 -15.19 -5.42
N ASN A 14 12.31 -14.64 -6.13
CA ASN A 14 13.53 -15.34 -6.55
C ASN A 14 14.61 -15.40 -5.45
N SER A 15 14.40 -14.76 -4.30
CA SER A 15 15.36 -14.78 -3.19
C SER A 15 15.44 -16.16 -2.54
N LYS A 16 16.65 -16.66 -2.33
CA LYS A 16 16.91 -17.88 -1.53
C LYS A 16 16.63 -17.70 -0.03
N HIS A 17 16.59 -16.45 0.43
CA HIS A 17 16.34 -16.09 1.83
C HIS A 17 14.96 -15.44 2.00
N ARG A 18 14.04 -15.74 1.09
CA ARG A 18 12.67 -15.19 1.08
C ARG A 18 11.97 -15.45 2.42
N LYS A 19 11.33 -14.41 2.95
CA LYS A 19 10.43 -14.50 4.09
C LYS A 19 9.01 -14.16 3.63
N PRO A 20 7.97 -14.45 4.44
CA PRO A 20 6.65 -13.89 4.20
C PRO A 20 6.73 -12.38 4.02
N LEU A 21 6.13 -11.87 2.95
CA LEU A 21 6.20 -10.47 2.60
C LEU A 21 5.00 -9.72 3.15
N ILE A 22 5.24 -8.58 3.78
CA ILE A 22 4.19 -7.65 4.16
C ILE A 22 4.27 -6.44 3.23
N LEU A 23 3.30 -6.33 2.32
CA LEU A 23 3.12 -5.18 1.45
C LEU A 23 2.33 -4.09 2.18
N LYS A 24 3.05 -3.04 2.59
CA LYS A 24 2.48 -1.85 3.25
C LYS A 24 2.27 -0.75 2.24
N GLY A 25 1.36 0.16 2.55
CA GLY A 25 1.14 1.35 1.75
C GLY A 25 -0.19 1.98 2.10
N VAL A 26 -0.32 3.26 1.77
CA VAL A 26 -1.54 4.02 2.09
C VAL A 26 -2.75 3.45 1.33
N ARG A 27 -3.98 3.83 1.72
CA ARG A 27 -5.20 3.37 1.04
C ARG A 27 -5.19 3.77 -0.43
N GLN A 28 -5.82 2.93 -1.27
CA GLN A 28 -6.00 3.18 -2.71
C GLN A 28 -4.73 3.28 -3.57
N VAL A 29 -3.54 2.95 -3.06
CA VAL A 29 -2.32 2.87 -3.90
C VAL A 29 -2.25 1.67 -4.85
N GLY A 30 -3.21 0.74 -4.77
CA GLY A 30 -3.31 -0.43 -5.64
C GLY A 30 -2.65 -1.71 -5.12
N LYS A 31 -2.58 -1.91 -3.79
CA LYS A 31 -1.97 -3.09 -3.15
C LYS A 31 -2.58 -4.42 -3.60
N THR A 32 -3.90 -4.58 -3.44
CA THR A 32 -4.62 -5.78 -3.87
C THR A 32 -4.46 -6.02 -5.36
N TRP A 33 -4.53 -4.95 -6.17
CA TRP A 33 -4.34 -5.04 -7.63
C TRP A 33 -2.95 -5.56 -7.99
N ILE A 34 -1.88 -5.00 -7.41
CA ILE A 34 -0.52 -5.41 -7.76
C ILE A 34 -0.22 -6.84 -7.32
N ILE A 35 -0.76 -7.29 -6.19
CA ILE A 35 -0.60 -8.68 -5.73
C ILE A 35 -1.30 -9.64 -6.68
N LYS A 36 -2.56 -9.35 -7.07
CA LYS A 36 -3.30 -10.17 -8.03
C LYS A 36 -2.62 -10.22 -9.40
N GLU A 37 -2.13 -9.09 -9.89
CA GLU A 37 -1.41 -9.02 -11.17
C GLU A 37 -0.07 -9.76 -11.10
N PHE A 38 0.66 -9.64 -9.99
CA PHE A 38 1.89 -10.38 -9.74
C PHE A 38 1.64 -11.90 -9.69
N ALA A 39 0.59 -12.34 -8.99
CA ALA A 39 0.18 -13.74 -8.94
C ALA A 39 -0.10 -14.27 -10.35
N LYS A 40 -0.93 -13.56 -11.11
CA LYS A 40 -1.30 -13.92 -12.48
C LYS A 40 -0.10 -14.04 -13.43
N ARG A 41 0.90 -13.16 -13.31
CA ARG A 41 2.07 -13.16 -14.20
C ARG A 41 3.12 -14.20 -13.83
N HIS A 42 3.21 -14.57 -12.55
CA HIS A 42 4.37 -15.30 -12.04
C HIS A 42 4.03 -16.60 -11.30
N TYR A 43 2.77 -16.95 -11.09
CA TYR A 43 2.36 -18.18 -10.40
C TYR A 43 1.34 -18.96 -11.23
N GLU A 44 1.31 -20.27 -11.03
CA GLU A 44 0.27 -21.12 -11.64
C GLU A 44 -1.06 -20.94 -10.92
N ASN A 45 -1.01 -20.73 -9.61
CA ASN A 45 -2.19 -20.53 -8.79
C ASN A 45 -2.01 -19.41 -7.77
N MET A 46 -3.12 -18.83 -7.35
CA MET A 46 -3.22 -17.89 -6.24
C MET A 46 -4.27 -18.41 -5.27
N ALA A 47 -3.91 -18.56 -4.00
CA ALA A 47 -4.86 -18.83 -2.93
C ALA A 47 -5.11 -17.53 -2.18
N TYR A 48 -6.30 -16.93 -2.34
CA TYR A 48 -6.59 -15.58 -1.86
C TYR A 48 -7.55 -15.62 -0.66
N PHE A 49 -7.11 -15.06 0.47
CA PHE A 49 -7.89 -14.98 1.70
C PHE A 49 -7.99 -13.54 2.18
N ASN A 50 -9.21 -13.02 2.26
CA ASN A 50 -9.49 -11.67 2.74
C ASN A 50 -10.15 -11.73 4.13
N PHE A 51 -9.49 -11.16 5.13
CA PHE A 51 -9.94 -11.23 6.53
C PHE A 51 -11.03 -10.22 6.90
N ASP A 52 -11.24 -9.19 6.08
CA ASP A 52 -12.36 -8.26 6.25
C ASP A 52 -13.66 -8.86 5.64
N GLU A 53 -13.55 -9.50 4.48
CA GLU A 53 -14.67 -10.18 3.80
C GLU A 53 -15.10 -11.47 4.51
N HIS A 54 -14.15 -12.21 5.08
CA HIS A 54 -14.38 -13.50 5.76
C HIS A 54 -13.86 -13.49 7.21
N PRO A 55 -14.54 -12.81 8.15
CA PRO A 55 -14.15 -12.78 9.56
C PRO A 55 -14.05 -14.18 10.20
N GLU A 56 -14.79 -15.15 9.68
CA GLU A 56 -14.77 -16.55 10.12
C GLU A 56 -13.40 -17.21 9.96
N TYR A 57 -12.52 -16.71 9.08
CA TYR A 57 -11.16 -17.24 8.94
C TYR A 57 -10.31 -17.02 10.20
N ASN A 58 -10.66 -16.03 11.04
CA ASN A 58 -9.94 -15.72 12.27
C ASN A 58 -9.83 -16.94 13.20
N GLN A 59 -10.90 -17.75 13.28
CA GLN A 59 -10.96 -18.92 14.17
C GLN A 59 -9.86 -19.96 13.87
N PHE A 60 -9.40 -20.04 12.62
CA PHE A 60 -8.38 -21.00 12.20
C PHE A 60 -6.99 -20.68 12.76
N PHE A 61 -6.76 -19.42 13.14
CA PHE A 61 -5.52 -18.93 13.73
C PHE A 61 -5.57 -18.87 15.27
N GLU A 62 -6.73 -19.15 15.89
CA GLU A 62 -6.88 -19.11 17.35
C GLU A 62 -6.48 -20.40 18.03
N SER A 63 -6.82 -21.53 17.41
CA SER A 63 -6.70 -22.86 18.01
C SER A 63 -5.33 -23.50 17.83
N THR A 64 -4.53 -23.01 16.87
CA THR A 64 -3.23 -23.60 16.54
C THR A 64 -2.31 -22.57 15.89
N LYS A 65 -1.01 -22.86 15.94
CA LYS A 65 0.05 -22.16 15.19
C LYS A 65 0.72 -23.04 14.13
N ASP A 66 0.21 -24.26 13.97
CA ASP A 66 0.63 -25.20 12.94
C ASP A 66 0.12 -24.73 11.57
N VAL A 67 1.07 -24.35 10.71
CA VAL A 67 0.80 -23.81 9.37
C VAL A 67 0.04 -24.80 8.51
N GLU A 68 0.36 -26.10 8.54
CA GLU A 68 -0.29 -27.08 7.68
C GLU A 68 -1.77 -27.23 8.02
N ARG A 69 -2.09 -27.24 9.33
CA ARG A 69 -3.47 -27.28 9.80
C ARG A 69 -4.23 -26.00 9.47
N ILE A 70 -3.58 -24.84 9.59
CA ILE A 70 -4.17 -23.55 9.22
C ILE A 70 -4.51 -23.55 7.72
N LEU A 71 -3.56 -23.90 6.86
CA LEU A 71 -3.75 -23.94 5.41
C LEU A 71 -4.84 -24.94 5.02
N GLN A 72 -4.87 -26.12 5.64
CA GLN A 72 -5.93 -27.10 5.39
C GLN A 72 -7.32 -26.55 5.72
N ASN A 73 -7.49 -25.91 6.88
CA ASN A 73 -8.77 -25.31 7.26
C ASN A 73 -9.19 -24.19 6.29
N LEU A 74 -8.23 -23.34 5.89
CA LEU A 74 -8.47 -22.26 4.92
C LEU A 74 -8.89 -22.82 3.55
N MET A 75 -8.19 -23.82 3.04
CA MET A 75 -8.55 -24.50 1.77
C MET A 75 -9.94 -25.12 1.84
N MET A 76 -10.29 -25.79 2.96
CA MET A 76 -11.61 -26.40 3.13
C MET A 76 -12.74 -25.36 3.20
N ALA A 77 -12.50 -24.22 3.85
CA ALA A 77 -13.51 -23.17 4.01
C ALA A 77 -13.72 -22.33 2.74
N SER A 78 -12.64 -22.03 2.02
CA SER A 78 -12.66 -21.14 0.85
C SER A 78 -12.82 -21.87 -0.49
N GLY A 79 -12.44 -23.14 -0.57
CA GLY A 79 -12.28 -23.87 -1.83
C GLY A 79 -10.97 -23.55 -2.57
N GLU A 80 -10.12 -22.69 -2.02
CA GLU A 80 -8.80 -22.37 -2.59
C GLU A 80 -7.88 -23.58 -2.57
N ILE A 81 -7.02 -23.69 -3.58
CA ILE A 81 -6.12 -24.84 -3.76
C ILE A 81 -4.69 -24.43 -3.46
N ILE A 82 -4.07 -25.05 -2.46
CA ILE A 82 -2.63 -24.91 -2.21
C ILE A 82 -1.98 -26.26 -2.50
N LYS A 83 -1.17 -26.33 -3.57
CA LYS A 83 -0.47 -27.55 -3.97
C LYS A 83 0.63 -27.87 -2.95
N ARG A 84 0.60 -29.06 -2.34
CA ARG A 84 1.64 -29.51 -1.40
C ARG A 84 2.91 -30.01 -2.07
N ASP A 85 2.79 -30.57 -3.28
CA ASP A 85 3.93 -31.15 -3.99
C ASP A 85 4.83 -30.09 -4.66
N ASN A 86 4.25 -28.94 -5.03
CA ASN A 86 4.96 -27.79 -5.62
C ASN A 86 4.42 -26.46 -5.02
N PRO A 87 4.68 -26.20 -3.73
CA PRO A 87 4.12 -25.06 -3.00
C PRO A 87 4.56 -23.71 -3.56
N GLU A 88 5.73 -23.62 -4.19
CA GLU A 88 6.27 -22.42 -4.82
C GLU A 88 5.47 -21.93 -6.05
N ASN A 89 4.64 -22.81 -6.63
CA ASN A 89 3.78 -22.47 -7.76
C ASN A 89 2.47 -21.81 -7.33
N THR A 90 2.16 -21.79 -6.03
CA THR A 90 0.98 -21.13 -5.47
C THR A 90 1.39 -19.91 -4.65
N LEU A 91 0.88 -18.74 -5.01
CA LEU A 91 0.99 -17.56 -4.15
C LEU A 91 -0.14 -17.55 -3.12
N ILE A 92 0.19 -17.62 -1.84
CA ILE A 92 -0.76 -17.48 -0.75
C ILE A 92 -0.87 -15.99 -0.42
N VAL A 93 -2.08 -15.45 -0.49
CA VAL A 93 -2.37 -14.03 -0.24
C VAL A 93 -3.26 -13.88 0.98
N PHE A 94 -2.77 -13.11 1.95
CA PHE A 94 -3.53 -12.68 3.13
C PHE A 94 -3.83 -11.18 3.01
N ASP A 95 -5.01 -10.83 2.50
CA ASP A 95 -5.44 -9.44 2.35
C ASP A 95 -6.18 -8.94 3.59
N GLU A 96 -6.05 -7.64 3.85
CA GLU A 96 -6.55 -6.96 5.06
C GLU A 96 -6.15 -7.70 6.37
N ILE A 97 -4.92 -8.22 6.42
CA ILE A 97 -4.43 -9.07 7.53
C ILE A 97 -4.47 -8.37 8.90
N GLN A 98 -4.57 -7.04 8.97
CA GLN A 98 -4.73 -6.33 10.23
C GLN A 98 -6.05 -6.66 10.95
N GLU A 99 -7.07 -7.12 10.23
CA GLU A 99 -8.34 -7.59 10.80
C GLU A 99 -8.15 -8.96 11.49
N CYS A 100 -7.04 -9.65 11.24
CA CYS A 100 -6.63 -10.88 11.93
C CYS A 100 -5.23 -10.78 12.57
N PRO A 101 -5.07 -10.15 13.74
CA PRO A 101 -3.79 -10.04 14.43
C PRO A 101 -3.11 -11.40 14.73
N LYS A 102 -3.91 -12.45 14.91
CA LYS A 102 -3.39 -13.82 15.12
C LYS A 102 -2.75 -14.37 13.84
N ALA A 103 -3.34 -14.13 12.66
CA ALA A 103 -2.71 -14.51 11.39
C ALA A 103 -1.36 -13.83 11.20
N LEU A 104 -1.25 -12.53 11.53
CA LEU A 104 0.01 -11.80 11.51
C LEU A 104 1.07 -12.49 12.38
N ASN A 105 0.72 -12.87 13.61
CA ASN A 105 1.64 -13.59 14.51
C ASN A 105 2.08 -14.96 13.98
N THR A 106 1.26 -15.61 13.14
CA THR A 106 1.62 -16.91 12.56
C THR A 106 2.66 -16.83 11.45
N LEU A 107 2.90 -15.66 10.86
CA LEU A 107 3.91 -15.48 9.80
C LEU A 107 5.31 -15.92 10.23
N LYS A 108 5.63 -15.83 11.53
CA LYS A 108 6.87 -16.40 12.09
C LYS A 108 7.02 -17.89 11.75
N TYR A 109 5.95 -18.66 11.88
CA TYR A 109 5.96 -20.11 11.63
C TYR A 109 5.96 -20.45 10.13
N PHE A 110 5.38 -19.59 9.29
CA PHE A 110 5.58 -19.68 7.85
C PHE A 110 7.07 -19.53 7.48
N CYS A 111 7.75 -18.56 8.08
CA CYS A 111 9.18 -18.37 7.85
C CYS A 111 10.05 -19.50 8.43
N GLU A 112 9.75 -20.00 9.62
CA GLU A 112 10.59 -20.97 10.33
C GLU A 112 10.36 -22.42 9.90
N ASN A 113 9.09 -22.81 9.75
CA ASN A 113 8.72 -24.22 9.59
C ASN A 113 8.41 -24.56 8.12
N THR A 114 7.95 -23.59 7.33
CA THR A 114 7.46 -23.83 5.96
C THR A 114 7.93 -22.77 4.94
N PRO A 115 9.25 -22.49 4.83
CA PRO A 115 9.79 -21.43 3.97
C PRO A 115 9.53 -21.67 2.46
N HIS A 116 9.12 -22.88 2.09
CA HIS A 116 8.76 -23.25 0.72
C HIS A 116 7.42 -22.62 0.26
N TYR A 117 6.51 -22.24 1.17
CA TYR A 117 5.32 -21.49 0.78
C TYR A 117 5.65 -20.03 0.48
N HIS A 118 5.08 -19.52 -0.60
CA HIS A 118 5.20 -18.10 -0.96
C HIS A 118 3.99 -17.37 -0.38
N VAL A 119 4.24 -16.53 0.63
CA VAL A 119 3.18 -15.81 1.35
C VAL A 119 3.37 -14.31 1.20
N VAL A 120 2.34 -13.62 0.73
CA VAL A 120 2.26 -12.17 0.68
C VAL A 120 1.05 -11.70 1.47
N CYS A 121 1.26 -10.75 2.36
CA CYS A 121 0.21 -10.11 3.13
C CYS A 121 0.06 -8.66 2.69
N ALA A 122 -1.17 -8.18 2.59
CA ALA A 122 -1.47 -6.76 2.38
C ALA A 122 -2.31 -6.21 3.53
N GLY A 123 -2.10 -4.92 3.82
CA GLY A 123 -2.88 -4.19 4.79
C GLY A 123 -2.51 -2.71 4.82
N SER A 124 -3.52 -1.85 4.83
CA SER A 124 -3.31 -0.39 4.69
C SER A 124 -2.79 0.26 5.99
N LEU A 125 -3.13 -0.31 7.15
CA LEU A 125 -2.87 0.28 8.48
C LEU A 125 -1.93 -0.57 9.33
N LEU A 126 -1.11 -1.40 8.70
CA LEU A 126 -0.25 -2.32 9.42
C LEU A 126 0.74 -1.60 10.34
N GLY A 127 1.11 -0.35 10.06
CA GLY A 127 1.91 0.48 10.99
C GLY A 127 1.24 0.70 12.35
N ILE A 128 -0.09 0.87 12.37
CA ILE A 128 -0.89 1.06 13.58
C ILE A 128 -1.21 -0.30 14.22
N ALA A 129 -1.51 -1.33 13.42
CA ALA A 129 -1.79 -2.66 13.94
C ALA A 129 -0.55 -3.33 14.59
N LEU A 130 0.64 -3.05 14.07
CA LEU A 130 1.93 -3.55 14.58
C LEU A 130 2.44 -2.81 15.83
N SER A 131 1.81 -1.69 16.24
CA SER A 131 2.23 -0.92 17.42
C SER A 131 1.67 -1.46 18.74
N LYS A 132 0.69 -2.37 18.69
CA LYS A 132 0.20 -3.09 19.88
C LYS A 132 1.24 -4.12 20.33
N PRO A 133 1.39 -4.36 21.65
CA PRO A 133 2.36 -5.30 22.19
C PRO A 133 1.92 -6.76 21.94
N ALA A 134 2.06 -7.21 20.69
CA ALA A 134 2.03 -8.61 20.32
C ALA A 134 3.30 -8.88 19.53
N SER A 135 4.25 -9.59 20.16
CA SER A 135 5.50 -10.15 19.61
C SER A 135 5.85 -9.65 18.20
N PHE A 136 6.46 -8.47 18.12
CA PHE A 136 6.88 -7.90 16.84
C PHE A 136 7.74 -8.92 16.08
N LEU A 137 7.41 -9.16 14.81
CA LEU A 137 7.95 -10.21 13.95
C LEU A 137 9.40 -9.90 13.48
N VAL A 138 10.25 -9.38 14.36
CA VAL A 138 11.61 -8.94 14.02
C VAL A 138 12.37 -10.08 13.35
N GLY A 139 12.82 -9.82 12.12
CA GLY A 139 13.65 -10.75 11.36
C GLY A 139 12.93 -11.94 10.73
N LYS A 140 11.60 -12.06 10.88
CA LYS A 140 10.81 -13.21 10.37
C LYS A 140 9.90 -12.88 9.18
N VAL A 141 9.82 -11.60 8.82
CA VAL A 141 9.06 -11.11 7.66
C VAL A 141 9.89 -10.08 6.91
N ASP A 142 9.62 -9.96 5.62
CA ASP A 142 10.13 -8.86 4.79
C ASP A 142 9.06 -7.78 4.68
N PHE A 143 9.47 -6.52 4.61
CA PHE A 143 8.56 -5.39 4.41
C PHE A 143 8.83 -4.76 3.04
N LEU A 144 7.76 -4.52 2.29
CA LEU A 144 7.80 -3.75 1.06
C LEU A 144 6.78 -2.63 1.14
N GLU A 145 7.24 -1.40 0.97
CA GLU A 145 6.37 -0.23 0.93
C GLU A 145 5.98 0.08 -0.52
N MET A 146 4.67 0.22 -0.73
CA MET A 146 4.05 0.63 -1.98
C MET A 146 3.54 2.06 -1.84
N MET A 147 4.20 2.96 -2.55
CA MET A 147 3.85 4.37 -2.63
C MET A 147 2.84 4.61 -3.76
N PRO A 148 2.21 5.80 -3.83
CA PRO A 148 1.56 6.27 -5.04
C PRO A 148 2.48 6.18 -6.26
N MET A 149 1.88 6.17 -7.45
CA MET A 149 2.61 6.11 -8.72
C MET A 149 3.62 7.23 -8.82
N THR A 150 4.84 6.94 -9.26
CA THR A 150 5.88 7.92 -9.52
C THR A 150 5.61 8.68 -10.81
N PHE A 151 6.36 9.77 -11.04
CA PHE A 151 6.29 10.49 -12.31
C PHE A 151 6.67 9.60 -13.50
N THR A 152 7.66 8.71 -13.36
CA THR A 152 8.01 7.73 -14.39
C THR A 152 6.85 6.78 -14.70
N GLU A 153 6.18 6.24 -13.66
CA GLU A 153 4.99 5.39 -13.84
C GLU A 153 3.83 6.16 -14.50
N PHE A 154 3.67 7.45 -14.17
CA PHE A 154 2.71 8.35 -14.81
C PHE A 154 3.01 8.54 -16.30
N LEU A 155 4.27 8.82 -16.68
CA LEU A 155 4.67 8.97 -18.08
C LEU A 155 4.35 7.70 -18.87
N ILE A 156 4.71 6.53 -18.34
CA ILE A 156 4.39 5.24 -18.97
C ILE A 156 2.88 5.07 -19.12
N ALA A 157 2.10 5.37 -18.07
CA ALA A 157 0.64 5.28 -18.11
C ALA A 157 0.00 6.25 -19.10
N ASN A 158 0.61 7.42 -19.35
CA ASN A 158 0.13 8.42 -20.30
C ASN A 158 0.55 8.16 -21.75
N GLY A 159 1.31 7.08 -22.02
CA GLY A 159 1.83 6.73 -23.35
C GLY A 159 3.16 7.41 -23.70
N ASP A 160 3.81 8.05 -22.75
CA ASP A 160 5.06 8.81 -22.89
C ASP A 160 6.29 7.97 -22.49
N GLY A 161 6.31 6.69 -22.85
CA GLY A 161 7.38 5.77 -22.47
C GLY A 161 8.76 6.17 -22.99
N ASN A 162 8.82 6.92 -24.10
CA ASN A 162 10.05 7.50 -24.63
C ASN A 162 10.67 8.54 -23.67
N PHE A 163 9.84 9.37 -23.03
CA PHE A 163 10.29 10.35 -22.04
C PHE A 163 10.73 9.67 -20.74
N ALA A 164 10.03 8.63 -20.31
CA ALA A 164 10.47 7.80 -19.19
C ALA A 164 11.85 7.18 -19.45
N ALA A 165 12.03 6.56 -20.62
CA ALA A 165 13.31 5.97 -21.01
C ALA A 165 14.43 7.02 -21.13
N TYR A 166 14.12 8.22 -21.64
CA TYR A 166 15.07 9.32 -21.68
C TYR A 166 15.53 9.72 -20.27
N MET A 167 14.58 9.86 -19.33
CA MET A 167 14.89 10.19 -17.94
C MET A 167 15.73 9.12 -17.24
N ASP A 168 15.49 7.84 -17.53
CA ASP A 168 16.27 6.73 -16.95
C ASP A 168 17.74 6.73 -17.40
N ASN A 169 18.07 7.40 -18.51
CA ASN A 169 19.44 7.55 -19.01
C ASN A 169 20.16 8.81 -18.50
N ILE A 170 19.51 9.62 -17.65
CA ILE A 170 20.13 10.83 -17.08
C ILE A 170 21.05 10.41 -15.93
N GLU A 171 22.36 10.36 -16.20
CA GLU A 171 23.38 10.04 -15.20
C GLU A 171 23.91 11.28 -14.46
N LYS A 172 23.77 12.47 -15.08
CA LYS A 172 24.30 13.74 -14.57
C LYS A 172 23.24 14.84 -14.60
N ILE A 173 23.29 15.72 -13.62
CA ILE A 173 22.41 16.90 -13.55
C ILE A 173 23.00 17.97 -14.47
N GLU A 174 22.51 18.02 -15.70
CA GLU A 174 22.94 18.96 -16.73
C GLU A 174 21.72 19.57 -17.46
N PRO A 175 21.86 20.76 -18.09
CA PRO A 175 20.79 21.36 -18.86
C PRO A 175 20.28 20.43 -19.96
N MET A 176 18.97 20.23 -19.98
CA MET A 176 18.28 19.41 -20.98
C MET A 176 17.94 20.25 -22.22
N PRO A 177 18.02 19.69 -23.45
CA PRO A 177 17.55 20.39 -24.64
C PRO A 177 16.06 20.77 -24.51
N GLU A 178 15.69 21.98 -24.94
CA GLU A 178 14.32 22.52 -24.79
C GLU A 178 13.24 21.61 -25.40
N ALA A 179 13.56 20.90 -26.47
CA ALA A 179 12.67 19.93 -27.12
C ALA A 179 12.22 18.79 -26.19
N PHE A 180 13.03 18.42 -25.19
CA PHE A 180 12.67 17.44 -24.15
C PHE A 180 12.16 18.12 -22.88
N PHE A 181 12.78 19.23 -22.50
CA PHE A 181 12.43 19.95 -21.28
C PHE A 181 10.99 20.45 -21.30
N ASN A 182 10.56 21.13 -22.37
CA ASN A 182 9.22 21.74 -22.43
C ASN A 182 8.10 20.68 -22.29
N PRO A 183 8.12 19.56 -23.04
CA PRO A 183 7.12 18.50 -22.85
C PRO A 183 7.16 17.85 -21.45
N LEU A 184 8.36 17.58 -20.93
CA LEU A 184 8.51 16.98 -19.60
C LEU A 184 8.01 17.91 -18.49
N TYR A 185 8.27 19.21 -18.62
CA TYR A 185 7.83 20.22 -17.68
C TYR A 185 6.29 20.32 -17.64
N GLU A 186 5.63 20.33 -18.79
CA GLU A 186 4.16 20.32 -18.85
C GLU A 186 3.58 19.02 -18.27
N LYS A 187 4.18 17.85 -18.56
CA LYS A 187 3.76 16.57 -17.97
C LYS A 187 3.98 16.54 -16.46
N LEU A 188 5.04 17.16 -15.96
CA LEU A 188 5.30 17.26 -14.53
C LEU A 188 4.25 18.12 -13.82
N LYS A 189 3.83 19.24 -14.44
CA LYS A 189 2.69 20.03 -13.93
C LYS A 189 1.42 19.20 -13.88
N MET A 190 1.13 18.43 -14.94
CA MET A 190 -0.03 17.53 -14.95
C MET A 190 0.06 16.52 -13.81
N TYR A 191 1.23 15.90 -13.61
CA TYR A 191 1.45 14.96 -12.52
C TYR A 191 1.26 15.59 -11.13
N PHE A 192 1.64 16.85 -10.93
CA PHE A 192 1.35 17.56 -9.67
C PHE A 192 -0.14 17.77 -9.42
N VAL A 193 -0.93 17.93 -10.48
CA VAL A 193 -2.40 18.08 -10.38
C VAL A 193 -3.08 16.72 -10.19
N THR A 194 -2.69 15.70 -10.96
CA THR A 194 -3.26 14.34 -10.85
C THR A 194 -2.82 13.65 -9.56
N GLY A 195 -1.64 14.00 -9.05
CA GLY A 195 -0.90 13.22 -8.06
C GLY A 195 -0.49 11.85 -8.61
N GLY A 196 -0.16 10.94 -7.69
CA GLY A 196 0.24 9.56 -8.00
C GLY A 196 -0.82 8.51 -7.68
N MET A 197 -2.04 8.88 -7.25
CA MET A 197 -3.05 7.87 -6.91
C MET A 197 -3.50 7.16 -8.20
N PRO A 198 -3.43 5.81 -8.29
CA PRO A 198 -3.67 5.11 -9.54
C PRO A 198 -5.00 5.41 -10.21
N GLU A 199 -6.09 5.53 -9.43
CA GLU A 199 -7.41 5.85 -9.97
C GLU A 199 -7.44 7.26 -10.61
N SER A 200 -6.85 8.26 -9.92
CA SER A 200 -6.70 9.62 -10.45
C SER A 200 -5.84 9.67 -11.71
N VAL A 201 -4.71 8.96 -11.70
CA VAL A 201 -3.83 8.84 -12.88
C VAL A 201 -4.59 8.22 -14.05
N ARG A 202 -5.39 7.18 -13.80
CA ARG A 202 -6.19 6.52 -14.84
C ARG A 202 -7.24 7.44 -15.45
N SER A 203 -8.01 8.16 -14.62
CA SER A 203 -9.02 9.13 -15.09
C SER A 203 -8.41 10.19 -16.01
N TRP A 204 -7.18 10.63 -15.71
CA TRP A 204 -6.46 11.55 -16.57
C TRP A 204 -5.90 10.91 -17.85
N THR A 205 -5.20 9.78 -17.74
CA THR A 205 -4.45 9.21 -18.86
C THR A 205 -5.33 8.47 -19.85
N GLN A 206 -6.44 7.87 -19.39
CA GLN A 206 -7.36 7.10 -20.22
C GLN A 206 -8.58 7.93 -20.62
N ASP A 207 -9.23 8.57 -19.66
CA ASP A 207 -10.54 9.20 -19.88
C ASP A 207 -10.43 10.70 -20.21
N ARG A 208 -9.27 11.32 -19.93
CA ARG A 208 -9.03 12.77 -20.06
C ARG A 208 -10.06 13.62 -19.29
N ASP A 209 -10.61 13.06 -18.21
CA ASP A 209 -11.68 13.66 -17.43
C ASP A 209 -11.11 14.33 -16.15
N VAL A 210 -11.06 15.66 -16.18
CA VAL A 210 -10.55 16.49 -15.08
C VAL A 210 -11.52 16.49 -13.88
N GLU A 211 -12.83 16.49 -14.15
CA GLU A 211 -13.84 16.55 -13.10
C GLU A 211 -13.85 15.22 -12.32
N LEU A 212 -13.82 14.10 -13.04
CA LEU A 212 -13.69 12.77 -12.45
C LEU A 212 -12.39 12.65 -11.64
N MET A 213 -11.25 13.10 -12.18
CA MET A 213 -9.97 13.07 -11.46
C MET A 213 -10.04 13.85 -10.14
N GLN A 214 -10.62 15.07 -10.14
CA GLN A 214 -10.79 15.85 -8.92
C GLN A 214 -11.76 15.19 -7.94
N GLN A 215 -12.85 14.61 -8.44
CA GLN A 215 -13.81 13.88 -7.63
C GLN A 215 -13.17 12.66 -6.96
N VAL A 216 -12.37 11.89 -7.72
CA VAL A 216 -11.59 10.77 -7.20
C VAL A 216 -10.70 11.26 -6.06
N LEU A 217 -9.84 12.25 -6.29
CA LEU A 217 -8.95 12.79 -5.26
C LEU A 217 -9.70 13.26 -4.01
N SER A 218 -10.83 13.95 -4.17
CA SER A 218 -11.69 14.38 -3.06
C SER A 218 -12.28 13.19 -2.29
N ASN A 219 -12.76 12.17 -2.99
CA ASN A 219 -13.26 10.93 -2.40
C ASN A 219 -12.17 10.20 -1.62
N ILE A 220 -10.94 10.14 -2.13
CA ILE A 220 -9.77 9.58 -1.45
C ILE A 220 -9.56 10.31 -0.11
N LEU A 221 -9.48 11.65 -0.14
CA LEU A 221 -9.27 12.46 1.07
C LEU A 221 -10.40 12.27 2.10
N GLY A 222 -11.66 12.24 1.64
CA GLY A 222 -12.81 12.00 2.51
C GLY A 222 -12.89 10.56 3.04
N ALA A 223 -12.31 9.58 2.34
CA ALA A 223 -12.19 8.21 2.81
C ALA A 223 -11.13 8.08 3.91
N TYR A 224 -9.99 8.77 3.79
CA TYR A 224 -9.00 8.86 4.88
C TYR A 224 -9.62 9.46 6.14
N GLU A 225 -10.33 10.58 5.99
CA GLU A 225 -10.96 11.24 7.14
C GLU A 225 -11.95 10.30 7.84
N ARG A 226 -12.80 9.59 7.08
CA ARG A 226 -13.74 8.61 7.65
C ARG A 226 -13.03 7.44 8.32
N ASP A 227 -11.89 7.02 7.80
CA ASP A 227 -11.14 5.89 8.33
C ASP A 227 -10.53 6.16 9.71
N PHE A 228 -10.19 7.42 10.00
CA PHE A 228 -9.75 7.81 11.35
C PHE A 228 -10.77 7.42 12.42
N ALA A 229 -12.07 7.44 12.11
CA ALA A 229 -13.11 7.04 13.05
C ALA A 229 -13.13 5.53 13.37
N LYS A 230 -12.63 4.66 12.48
CA LYS A 230 -12.62 3.19 12.69
C LYS A 230 -11.49 2.77 13.64
N HIS A 231 -10.37 3.51 13.66
CA HIS A 231 -9.12 3.04 14.27
C HIS A 231 -8.65 3.85 15.48
N LEU A 232 -9.28 4.97 15.79
CA LEU A 232 -8.90 5.87 16.88
C LEU A 232 -10.05 6.03 17.89
N ASP A 233 -9.73 6.51 19.09
CA ASP A 233 -10.74 6.80 20.11
C ASP A 233 -11.69 7.90 19.58
N PRO A 234 -13.02 7.70 19.61
CA PRO A 234 -13.99 8.67 19.12
C PRO A 234 -13.79 10.10 19.67
N LYS A 235 -13.20 10.24 20.86
CA LYS A 235 -12.91 11.55 21.48
C LYS A 235 -11.81 12.34 20.75
N ASP A 236 -10.90 11.66 20.06
CA ASP A 236 -9.75 12.26 19.38
C ASP A 236 -10.09 12.63 17.93
N PHE A 237 -11.14 12.02 17.37
CA PHE A 237 -11.57 12.22 15.99
C PHE A 237 -11.76 13.71 15.60
N PRO A 238 -12.47 14.55 16.38
CA PRO A 238 -12.64 15.96 16.03
C PRO A 238 -11.31 16.72 15.92
N LYS A 239 -10.35 16.44 16.81
CA LYS A 239 -9.02 17.08 16.80
C LYS A 239 -8.24 16.67 15.55
N ILE A 240 -8.21 15.37 15.26
CA ILE A 240 -7.49 14.80 14.12
C ILE A 240 -8.08 15.30 12.79
N SER A 241 -9.41 15.39 12.68
CA SER A 241 -10.08 15.99 11.52
C SER A 241 -9.65 17.44 11.29
N MET A 242 -9.55 18.25 12.35
CA MET A 242 -9.09 19.64 12.23
C MET A 242 -7.61 19.71 11.82
N ILE A 243 -6.75 18.86 12.38
CA ILE A 243 -5.34 18.75 11.97
C ILE A 243 -5.26 18.39 10.48
N TRP A 244 -5.96 17.34 10.05
CA TRP A 244 -6.01 16.86 8.67
C TRP A 244 -6.41 17.96 7.69
N LYS A 245 -7.49 18.68 7.98
CA LYS A 245 -7.98 19.80 7.16
C LYS A 245 -7.01 20.99 7.13
N SER A 246 -6.16 21.14 8.15
CA SER A 246 -5.15 22.20 8.20
C SER A 246 -3.91 21.93 7.34
N ILE A 247 -3.65 20.66 6.96
CA ILE A 247 -2.41 20.25 6.28
C ILE A 247 -2.11 21.09 5.02
N PRO A 248 -3.05 21.34 4.09
CA PRO A 248 -2.78 22.18 2.91
C PRO A 248 -2.27 23.58 3.29
N SER A 249 -2.92 24.22 4.27
CA SER A 249 -2.51 25.54 4.79
C SER A 249 -1.17 25.50 5.52
N GLN A 250 -0.84 24.40 6.19
CA GLN A 250 0.50 24.20 6.79
C GLN A 250 1.57 24.11 5.71
N LEU A 251 1.31 23.35 4.63
CA LEU A 251 2.27 23.08 3.56
C LEU A 251 2.48 24.29 2.63
N ALA A 252 1.47 25.12 2.45
CA ALA A 252 1.55 26.35 1.63
C ALA A 252 2.50 27.41 2.21
N ARG A 253 2.87 27.29 3.50
CA ARG A 253 3.77 28.23 4.17
C ARG A 253 5.22 27.96 3.78
N GLU A 254 6.02 29.02 3.71
CA GLU A 254 7.47 28.91 3.49
C GLU A 254 8.15 28.16 4.65
N ASN A 255 7.81 28.54 5.89
CA ASN A 255 8.30 27.86 7.08
C ASN A 255 7.52 26.56 7.31
N LYS A 256 8.22 25.42 7.20
CA LYS A 256 7.67 24.07 7.36
C LYS A 256 7.45 23.63 8.81
N LYS A 257 7.71 24.50 9.80
CA LYS A 257 7.34 24.24 11.19
C LYS A 257 5.83 24.22 11.34
N PHE A 258 5.31 23.15 11.93
CA PHE A 258 3.89 22.98 12.25
C PHE A 258 3.42 24.07 13.22
N ILE A 259 2.31 24.74 12.91
CA ILE A 259 1.74 25.80 13.76
C ILE A 259 0.29 25.48 14.12
N TYR A 260 0.04 25.34 15.43
CA TYR A 260 -1.30 25.05 15.97
C TYR A 260 -2.34 26.11 15.61
N LYS A 261 -1.98 27.39 15.57
CA LYS A 261 -2.90 28.49 15.20
C LYS A 261 -3.51 28.36 13.80
N VAL A 262 -2.89 27.58 12.91
CA VAL A 262 -3.42 27.33 11.55
C VAL A 262 -4.59 26.32 11.58
N ILE A 263 -4.68 25.50 12.62
CA ILE A 263 -5.80 24.57 12.82
C ILE A 263 -7.08 25.36 13.12
N LYS A 264 -7.01 26.25 14.10
CA LYS A 264 -8.09 27.15 14.52
C LYS A 264 -7.49 28.33 15.28
N GLU A 265 -8.14 29.47 15.21
CA GLU A 265 -7.80 30.62 16.05
C GLU A 265 -7.85 30.23 17.54
N GLY A 266 -6.77 30.52 18.27
CA GLY A 266 -6.63 30.18 19.69
C GLY A 266 -6.13 28.77 19.98
N ALA A 267 -5.98 27.88 18.98
CA ALA A 267 -5.50 26.51 19.18
C ALA A 267 -4.09 26.46 19.81
N ARG A 268 -3.93 25.61 20.83
CA ARG A 268 -2.68 25.45 21.60
C ARG A 268 -2.10 24.06 21.48
N ALA A 269 -0.80 23.93 21.68
CA ALA A 269 -0.10 22.64 21.64
C ALA A 269 -0.76 21.59 22.55
N ARG A 270 -1.05 21.95 23.81
CA ARG A 270 -1.69 21.06 24.80
C ARG A 270 -3.01 20.42 24.32
N GLU A 271 -3.71 21.05 23.37
CA GLU A 271 -5.00 20.56 22.87
C GLU A 271 -4.88 19.56 21.71
N TYR A 272 -3.76 19.59 20.96
CA TYR A 272 -3.62 18.86 19.68
C TYR A 272 -2.34 18.02 19.59
N GLU A 273 -1.39 18.18 20.51
CA GLU A 273 -0.11 17.45 20.52
C GLU A 273 -0.31 15.94 20.71
N ASP A 274 -1.37 15.53 21.40
CA ASP A 274 -1.77 14.12 21.58
C ASP A 274 -2.38 13.48 20.33
N ALA A 275 -2.72 14.31 19.33
CA ALA A 275 -3.39 13.92 18.09
C ALA A 275 -2.50 14.06 16.83
N LEU A 276 -1.23 14.48 17.01
CA LEU A 276 -0.19 14.58 15.98
C LEU A 276 0.64 13.29 15.91
#